data_AF-J9AVM9-F1
#
_entry.id   AF-J9AVM9-F1
#
_cell.length_a   1.000
_cell.length_b   1.000
_cell.length_c   1.000
_cell.angle_alpha   90.00
_cell.angle_beta   90.00
_cell.angle_gamma   90.00
#
_symmetry.space_group_name_H-M   'P 1'
#
loop_
_entity.id
_entity.type
_entity.pdbx_description
1 polymer ?
#
loop_
_entity_poly.entity_id
_entity_poly.type
_entity_poly.pdbx_seq_one_letter_code
_entity_poly.pdbx_strand_id
1 'polypeptide(L)'
;MVVYVSPSKALLNQVCGSVYARFRNKTLTGGKTLFGTLLLEHFENPMNCQVLVTIPECLENLLLSTNPVVQAMIDKIKYVIFDEVHCISASPDAHIWEHLLLLIRCPFLALSATISNATVLHQWLQSAEKSKNICTPLNEVELITYGERYSELELAVQRINPTIDAATPDGTAVNSMVQHFMPYGVYKPVKLSMFGIPDDQQLTARQILDLYHALAEVDPVVKEEFEPCSFFNYKPGGEKIWLTREDIRRLEVALKNRFLEWLGMNPERANKVLQQIGRNIEQELDIRSRPFDQRAVAMKSIAPLVLELRDKELLPAICFNEDRRMCEKLAQQLFDYLEMQQKKFEASAEYKKYEIKDEEVMRLIFKNSENDEKEERCCSNEGEKKSKAVDKFERAETEELEHKEQVVDDYDPLAAMRLRLDMVLERFKLHGRQRDVDLYQKVTARLTKDRLSGRETTKLLFKLFERGIGFHHPGLNSKERGAVEILFRSGHLAVLFSTSTLALGINMPCKT
;
A
#
# COMPACT_ATOMS: atom_id res chain seq x y z
N MET A 1 -4.39 12.57 30.72
CA MET A 1 -3.57 11.78 29.80
C MET A 1 -4.50 10.91 28.98
N VAL A 2 -4.22 10.70 27.70
CA VAL A 2 -4.94 9.75 26.83
C VAL A 2 -4.02 8.55 26.60
N VAL A 3 -4.55 7.34 26.63
CA VAL A 3 -3.80 6.12 26.31
C VAL A 3 -4.28 5.58 24.97
N TYR A 4 -3.36 5.31 24.06
CA TYR A 4 -3.61 4.65 22.79
C TYR A 4 -3.03 3.23 22.84
N VAL A 5 -3.89 2.24 22.68
CA VAL A 5 -3.54 0.82 22.69
C VAL A 5 -3.47 0.32 21.24
N SER A 6 -2.25 0.10 20.78
CA SER A 6 -1.95 -0.45 19.46
C SER A 6 -1.85 -1.98 19.54
N PRO A 7 -2.44 -2.74 18.61
CA PRO A 7 -2.43 -4.21 18.67
C PRO A 7 -1.04 -4.82 18.44
N SER A 8 -0.12 -4.08 17.79
CA SER A 8 1.23 -4.56 17.53
C SER A 8 2.30 -3.49 17.75
N LYS A 9 3.54 -3.95 17.97
CA LYS A 9 4.73 -3.09 18.09
C LYS A 9 5.00 -2.30 16.80
N ALA A 10 4.70 -2.88 15.63
CA ALA A 10 4.92 -2.23 14.33
C ALA A 10 3.98 -1.03 14.16
N LEU A 11 2.71 -1.21 14.53
CA LEU A 11 1.68 -0.17 14.48
C LEU A 11 1.92 0.96 15.48
N LEU A 12 2.51 0.65 16.64
CA LEU A 12 2.83 1.64 17.66
C LEU A 12 3.71 2.77 17.09
N ASN A 13 4.76 2.42 16.33
CA ASN A 13 5.65 3.42 15.72
C ASN A 13 4.92 4.30 14.69
N GLN A 14 3.98 3.72 13.94
CA GLN A 14 3.16 4.45 12.97
C GLN A 14 2.23 5.44 13.69
N VAL A 15 1.60 5.02 14.78
CA VAL A 15 0.75 5.88 15.61
C VAL A 15 1.56 7.03 16.21
N CYS A 16 2.76 6.75 16.75
CA CYS A 16 3.65 7.78 17.28
C CYS A 16 4.01 8.83 16.21
N GLY A 17 4.35 8.38 15.00
CA GLY A 17 4.61 9.27 13.86
C GLY A 17 3.40 10.12 13.47
N SER A 18 2.21 9.54 13.47
CA SER A 18 0.95 10.25 13.17
C SER A 18 0.62 11.30 14.22
N VAL A 19 0.75 10.96 15.51
CA VAL A 19 0.54 11.88 16.64
C VAL A 19 1.54 13.04 16.56
N TYR A 20 2.82 12.74 16.31
CA TYR A 20 3.83 13.78 16.12
C TYR A 20 3.50 14.70 14.95
N ALA A 21 3.19 14.15 13.78
CA ALA A 21 2.90 14.94 12.59
C ALA A 21 1.70 15.89 12.79
N ARG A 22 0.64 15.41 13.44
CA ARG A 22 -0.59 16.20 13.67
C ARG A 22 -0.45 17.24 14.77
N PHE A 23 0.31 16.93 15.83
CA PHE A 23 0.34 17.75 17.05
C PHE A 23 1.71 18.38 17.37
N ARG A 24 2.70 18.31 16.47
CA ARG A 24 4.04 18.89 16.67
C ARG A 24 4.06 20.37 17.03
N ASN A 25 3.07 21.14 16.58
CA ASN A 25 3.00 22.59 16.82
C ASN A 25 2.46 22.94 18.21
N LYS A 26 2.05 21.94 19.01
CA LYS A 26 1.51 22.16 20.34
C LYS A 26 2.65 22.39 21.33
N THR A 27 2.78 23.62 21.82
CA THR A 27 3.72 23.94 22.91
C THR A 27 3.24 23.35 24.22
N LEU A 28 4.11 22.57 24.87
CA LEU A 28 3.83 21.92 26.14
C LEU A 28 4.65 22.58 27.25
N THR A 29 3.98 22.93 28.35
CA THR A 29 4.61 23.50 29.54
C THR A 29 4.77 22.43 30.63
N GLY A 30 5.77 22.62 31.51
CA GLY A 30 5.99 21.72 32.66
C GLY A 30 6.71 20.40 32.33
N GLY A 31 7.60 20.39 31.34
CA GLY A 31 8.43 19.22 31.00
C GLY A 31 7.67 18.04 30.38
N LYS A 32 6.39 18.23 30.02
CA LYS A 32 5.55 17.21 29.39
C LYS A 32 5.94 16.99 27.95
N THR A 33 6.07 15.73 27.54
CA THR A 33 6.20 15.36 26.14
C THR A 33 4.84 15.20 25.48
N LEU A 34 4.80 15.37 24.16
CA LEU A 34 3.57 15.22 23.37
C LEU A 34 3.04 13.80 23.47
N PHE A 35 3.92 12.84 23.21
CA PHE A 35 3.65 11.44 23.39
C PHE A 35 4.76 10.77 24.20
N GLY A 36 4.43 9.62 24.76
CA GLY A 36 5.36 8.69 25.37
C GLY A 36 5.08 7.29 24.86
N THR A 37 6.08 6.41 24.91
CA THR A 37 5.95 5.01 24.50
C THR A 37 6.22 4.09 25.66
N LEU A 38 5.45 3.01 25.74
CA LEU A 38 5.66 1.94 26.72
C LEU A 38 5.62 0.58 26.01
N LEU A 39 6.76 -0.08 26.02
CA LEU A 39 6.97 -1.45 25.55
C LEU A 39 7.75 -2.21 26.64
N LEU A 40 7.71 -3.55 26.60
CA LEU A 40 8.48 -4.40 27.51
C LEU A 40 9.99 -4.14 27.45
N GLU A 41 10.51 -3.81 26.26
CA GLU A 41 11.94 -3.65 26.00
C GLU A 41 12.40 -2.19 26.00
N HIS A 42 11.49 -1.25 25.78
CA HIS A 42 11.80 0.16 25.54
C HIS A 42 10.70 1.06 26.11
N PHE A 43 11.08 2.17 26.73
CA PHE A 43 10.13 3.15 27.23
C PHE A 43 10.65 4.57 27.01
N GLU A 44 9.78 5.47 26.59
CA GLU A 44 10.09 6.88 26.42
C GLU A 44 9.06 7.73 27.16
N ASN A 45 9.50 8.38 28.23
CA ASN A 45 8.70 9.31 29.02
C ASN A 45 7.25 8.87 29.32
N PRO A 46 7.00 7.61 29.75
CA PRO A 46 5.64 7.12 29.93
C PRO A 46 4.88 7.92 30.98
N MET A 47 5.56 8.35 32.05
CA MET A 47 4.94 9.05 33.19
C MET A 47 4.61 10.52 32.94
N ASN A 48 5.24 11.16 31.96
CA ASN A 48 5.13 12.62 31.74
C ASN A 48 4.78 12.97 30.30
N CYS A 49 3.77 12.28 29.75
CA CYS A 49 3.26 12.49 28.40
C CYS A 49 1.79 12.94 28.40
N GLN A 50 1.35 13.57 27.31
CA GLN A 50 -0.09 13.80 27.08
C GLN A 50 -0.78 12.56 26.50
N VAL A 51 -0.12 11.90 25.55
CA VAL A 51 -0.59 10.68 24.88
C VAL A 51 0.40 9.55 25.16
N LEU A 52 -0.04 8.52 25.87
CA LEU A 52 0.75 7.30 26.03
C LEU A 52 0.39 6.32 24.92
N VAL A 53 1.34 5.94 24.08
CA VAL A 53 1.15 4.88 23.08
C VAL A 53 1.77 3.59 23.60
N THR A 54 0.98 2.52 23.71
CA THR A 54 1.37 1.26 24.33
C THR A 54 0.75 0.07 23.60
N ILE A 55 1.17 -1.13 23.96
CA ILE A 55 0.55 -2.41 23.56
C ILE A 55 -0.33 -2.98 24.70
N PRO A 56 -1.26 -3.91 24.41
CA PRO A 56 -2.19 -4.46 25.41
C PRO A 56 -1.50 -5.01 26.66
N GLU A 57 -0.50 -5.88 26.49
CA GLU A 57 0.26 -6.51 27.59
C GLU A 57 0.88 -5.47 28.54
N CYS A 58 1.43 -4.39 27.99
CA CYS A 58 2.05 -3.33 28.80
C CYS A 58 1.00 -2.50 29.55
N LEU A 59 -0.18 -2.28 28.96
CA LEU A 59 -1.26 -1.59 29.64
C LEU A 59 -1.85 -2.45 30.77
N GLU A 60 -1.99 -3.77 30.56
CA GLU A 60 -2.51 -4.67 31.58
C GLU A 60 -1.59 -4.69 32.80
N ASN A 61 -0.29 -4.86 32.58
CA ASN A 61 0.73 -4.78 33.63
C ASN A 61 0.71 -3.42 34.35
N LEU A 62 0.47 -2.34 33.62
CA LEU A 62 0.36 -1.00 34.20
C LEU A 62 -0.87 -0.91 35.10
N LEU A 63 -2.05 -1.33 34.63
CA LEU A 63 -3.31 -1.28 35.40
C LEU A 63 -3.30 -2.18 36.63
N LEU A 64 -2.59 -3.32 36.58
CA LEU A 64 -2.44 -4.26 37.70
C LEU A 64 -1.32 -3.87 38.67
N SER A 65 -0.49 -2.87 38.35
CA SER A 65 0.65 -2.49 39.17
C SER A 65 0.21 -1.91 40.52
N THR A 66 0.80 -2.38 41.63
CA THR A 66 0.55 -1.84 42.98
C THR A 66 1.46 -0.66 43.34
N ASN A 67 2.34 -0.22 42.42
CA ASN A 67 3.28 0.85 42.70
C ASN A 67 2.54 2.21 42.85
N PRO A 68 2.72 2.94 43.97
CA PRO A 68 2.04 4.21 44.21
C PRO A 68 2.27 5.26 43.12
N VAL A 69 3.46 5.29 42.52
CA VAL A 69 3.80 6.25 41.46
C VAL A 69 3.03 5.95 40.18
N VAL A 70 2.85 4.66 39.86
CA VAL A 70 2.09 4.19 38.70
C VAL A 70 0.60 4.40 38.91
N GLN A 71 0.09 4.14 40.12
CA GLN A 71 -1.30 4.42 40.48
C GLN A 71 -1.64 5.91 40.32
N ALA A 72 -0.76 6.81 40.79
CA ALA A 72 -0.92 8.26 40.59
C ALA A 72 -0.89 8.68 39.10
N MET A 73 -0.33 7.87 38.21
CA MET A 73 -0.39 8.07 36.76
C MET A 73 -1.70 7.52 36.17
N ILE A 74 -2.17 6.36 36.63
CA ILE A 74 -3.44 5.76 36.20
C ILE A 74 -4.61 6.69 36.51
N ASP A 75 -4.60 7.33 37.67
CA ASP A 75 -5.60 8.32 38.07
C ASP A 75 -5.65 9.55 37.12
N LYS A 76 -4.58 9.79 36.34
CA LYS A 76 -4.53 10.86 35.34
C LYS A 76 -5.05 10.43 33.97
N ILE A 77 -5.34 9.14 33.76
CA ILE A 77 -5.91 8.63 32.51
C ILE A 77 -7.36 9.12 32.42
N LYS A 78 -7.65 9.89 31.37
CA LYS A 78 -8.98 10.45 31.12
C LYS A 78 -9.73 9.69 30.04
N TYR A 79 -9.01 9.01 29.16
CA TYR A 79 -9.58 8.37 27.98
C TYR A 79 -8.63 7.28 27.47
N VAL A 80 -9.18 6.16 26.99
CA VAL A 80 -8.41 5.08 26.36
C VAL A 80 -8.94 4.81 24.96
N ILE A 81 -8.06 4.74 23.97
CA ILE A 81 -8.37 4.37 22.60
C ILE A 81 -7.83 2.96 22.38
N PHE A 82 -8.72 2.06 22.04
CA PHE A 82 -8.42 0.69 21.65
C PHE A 82 -8.49 0.59 20.13
N ASP A 83 -7.35 0.30 19.51
CA ASP A 83 -7.26 0.13 18.07
C ASP A 83 -7.35 -1.36 17.70
N GLU A 84 -8.00 -1.68 16.59
CA GLU A 84 -8.22 -3.05 16.09
C GLU A 84 -8.80 -4.04 17.11
N VAL A 85 -9.87 -3.66 17.80
CA VAL A 85 -10.53 -4.51 18.82
C VAL A 85 -11.00 -5.85 18.28
N HIS A 86 -11.22 -5.98 16.97
CA HIS A 86 -11.49 -7.26 16.32
C HIS A 86 -10.37 -8.31 16.51
N CYS A 87 -9.16 -7.90 16.93
CA CYS A 87 -8.11 -8.82 17.35
C CYS A 87 -8.50 -9.73 18.54
N ILE A 88 -9.56 -9.38 19.28
CA ILE A 88 -10.12 -10.21 20.36
C ILE A 88 -10.53 -11.62 19.89
N SER A 89 -10.88 -11.81 18.61
CA SER A 89 -11.24 -13.14 18.10
C SER A 89 -10.08 -13.90 17.46
N ALA A 90 -9.00 -13.19 17.10
CA ALA A 90 -7.95 -13.72 16.22
C ALA A 90 -6.64 -14.04 16.95
N SER A 91 -6.39 -13.40 18.10
CA SER A 91 -5.13 -13.55 18.83
C SER A 91 -5.24 -14.60 19.95
N PRO A 92 -4.19 -15.41 20.21
CA PRO A 92 -4.09 -16.17 21.46
C PRO A 92 -4.16 -15.28 22.71
N ASP A 93 -3.82 -13.99 22.56
CA ASP A 93 -3.82 -12.97 23.61
C ASP A 93 -5.18 -12.23 23.71
N ALA A 94 -6.25 -12.82 23.18
CA ALA A 94 -7.62 -12.31 23.26
C ALA A 94 -8.05 -11.94 24.69
N HIS A 95 -7.66 -12.78 25.65
CA HIS A 95 -7.97 -12.59 27.07
C HIS A 95 -7.46 -11.26 27.63
N ILE A 96 -6.32 -10.75 27.13
CA ILE A 96 -5.76 -9.45 27.55
C ILE A 96 -6.70 -8.32 27.15
N TRP A 97 -7.28 -8.37 25.95
CA TRP A 97 -8.24 -7.36 25.49
C TRP A 97 -9.50 -7.36 26.37
N GLU A 98 -10.02 -8.54 26.68
CA GLU A 98 -11.16 -8.68 27.59
C GLU A 98 -10.84 -8.11 28.97
N HIS A 99 -9.69 -8.46 29.55
CA HIS A 99 -9.26 -7.93 30.85
C HIS A 99 -9.15 -6.41 30.82
N LEU A 100 -8.52 -5.83 29.80
CA LEU A 100 -8.38 -4.38 29.67
C LEU A 100 -9.73 -3.67 29.59
N LEU A 101 -10.64 -4.18 28.76
CA LEU A 101 -11.99 -3.63 28.61
C LEU A 101 -12.78 -3.73 29.91
N LEU A 102 -12.54 -4.74 30.75
CA LEU A 102 -13.15 -4.89 32.07
C LEU A 102 -12.46 -4.05 33.17
N LEU A 103 -11.16 -3.81 33.08
CA LEU A 103 -10.40 -3.10 34.13
C LEU A 103 -10.48 -1.58 34.02
N ILE A 104 -10.68 -1.04 32.82
CA ILE A 104 -10.72 0.41 32.61
C ILE A 104 -11.95 1.03 33.28
N ARG A 105 -11.71 2.17 33.93
CA ARG A 105 -12.72 2.97 34.64
C ARG A 105 -13.02 4.33 33.99
N CYS A 106 -12.37 4.64 32.88
CA CYS A 106 -12.56 5.90 32.16
C CYS A 106 -13.24 5.64 30.80
N PRO A 107 -13.82 6.68 30.17
CA PRO A 107 -14.42 6.52 28.84
C PRO A 107 -13.41 6.00 27.82
N PHE A 108 -13.88 5.20 26.87
CA PHE A 108 -13.02 4.60 25.86
C PHE A 108 -13.61 4.76 24.45
N LEU A 109 -12.73 4.63 23.45
CA LEU A 109 -13.08 4.50 22.04
C LEU A 109 -12.53 3.17 21.54
N ALA A 110 -13.41 2.30 21.04
CA ALA A 110 -13.05 1.02 20.45
C ALA A 110 -13.15 1.12 18.93
N LEU A 111 -12.01 1.01 18.24
CA LEU A 111 -11.93 0.98 16.77
C LEU A 111 -11.83 -0.49 16.34
N SER A 112 -12.64 -0.87 15.36
CA SER A 112 -12.71 -2.25 14.88
C SER A 112 -13.02 -2.26 13.38
N ALA A 113 -12.49 -3.26 12.68
CA ALA A 113 -12.98 -3.63 11.36
C ALA A 113 -14.45 -4.07 11.44
N THR A 114 -15.12 -4.11 10.29
CA THR A 114 -16.51 -4.56 10.16
C THR A 114 -16.62 -6.03 10.61
N ILE A 115 -17.30 -6.26 11.74
CA ILE A 115 -17.56 -7.58 12.30
C ILE A 115 -19.06 -7.91 12.18
N SER A 116 -19.38 -9.16 11.87
CA SER A 116 -20.78 -9.60 11.70
C SER A 116 -21.57 -9.64 13.00
N ASN A 117 -20.89 -9.75 14.14
CA ASN A 117 -21.48 -9.87 15.48
C ASN A 117 -21.33 -8.60 16.33
N ALA A 118 -21.21 -7.42 15.70
CA ALA A 118 -21.01 -6.14 16.39
C ALA A 118 -22.03 -5.87 17.51
N THR A 119 -23.30 -6.21 17.28
CA THR A 119 -24.39 -6.05 18.25
C THR A 119 -24.18 -6.87 19.52
N VAL A 120 -23.64 -8.08 19.40
CA VAL A 120 -23.37 -8.96 20.56
C VAL A 120 -22.23 -8.38 21.39
N LEU A 121 -21.16 -7.94 20.73
CA LEU A 121 -20.04 -7.29 21.40
C LEU A 121 -20.47 -5.99 22.11
N HIS A 122 -21.31 -5.19 21.44
CA HIS A 122 -21.90 -3.98 22.01
C HIS A 122 -22.73 -4.27 23.26
N GLN A 123 -23.59 -5.28 23.23
CA GLN A 123 -24.39 -5.69 24.39
C GLN A 123 -23.52 -6.14 25.57
N TRP A 124 -22.45 -6.89 25.30
CA TRP A 124 -21.49 -7.29 26.32
C TRP A 124 -20.76 -6.10 26.93
N LEU A 125 -20.24 -5.18 26.11
CA LEU A 125 -19.58 -3.95 26.57
C LEU A 125 -20.53 -3.06 27.39
N GLN A 126 -21.77 -2.91 26.92
CA GLN A 126 -22.78 -2.14 27.63
C GLN A 126 -23.11 -2.75 29.01
N SER A 127 -23.11 -4.08 29.09
CA SER A 127 -23.34 -4.82 30.35
C SER A 127 -22.15 -4.69 31.30
N ALA A 128 -20.92 -4.72 30.76
CA ALA A 128 -19.69 -4.50 31.51
C ALA A 128 -19.60 -3.08 32.09
N GLU A 129 -19.96 -2.04 31.32
CA GLU A 129 -19.97 -0.66 31.83
C GLU A 129 -21.04 -0.42 32.90
N LYS A 130 -22.19 -1.09 32.77
CA LYS A 130 -23.26 -1.05 33.78
C LYS A 130 -22.83 -1.68 35.12
N SER A 131 -22.04 -2.76 35.09
CA SER A 131 -21.58 -3.42 36.32
C SER A 131 -20.52 -2.62 37.08
N LYS A 132 -19.76 -1.76 36.39
CA LYS A 132 -18.73 -0.89 36.99
C LYS A 132 -19.30 0.34 37.70
N ASN A 133 -20.34 0.95 37.13
CA ASN A 133 -20.87 2.24 37.55
C ASN A 133 -22.03 2.12 38.57
N ILE A 134 -21.76 1.59 39.76
CA ILE A 134 -22.76 1.51 40.84
C ILE A 134 -23.09 2.91 41.42
N CYS A 135 -22.17 3.90 41.30
CA CYS A 135 -22.29 5.21 41.98
C CYS A 135 -22.01 6.44 41.09
N THR A 136 -21.88 6.29 39.77
CA THR A 136 -21.55 7.36 38.80
C THR A 136 -22.52 7.33 37.62
N PRO A 137 -22.71 8.45 36.87
CA PRO A 137 -23.63 8.46 35.73
C PRO A 137 -23.24 7.38 34.72
N LEU A 138 -24.25 6.66 34.22
CA LEU A 138 -24.10 5.58 33.25
C LEU A 138 -23.35 6.09 32.01
N ASN A 139 -22.19 5.51 31.73
CA ASN A 139 -21.57 5.63 30.42
C ASN A 139 -22.32 4.71 29.47
N GLU A 140 -23.11 5.28 28.56
CA GLU A 140 -23.70 4.54 27.45
C GLU A 140 -22.62 4.26 26.41
N VAL A 141 -22.55 3.01 25.96
CA VAL A 141 -21.66 2.61 24.88
C VAL A 141 -22.45 2.78 23.59
N GLU A 142 -22.02 3.70 22.73
CA GLU A 142 -22.64 3.89 21.41
C GLU A 142 -21.97 2.97 20.38
N LEU A 143 -22.78 2.26 19.58
CA LEU A 143 -22.29 1.47 18.46
C LEU A 143 -22.48 2.24 17.15
N ILE A 144 -21.37 2.59 16.51
CA ILE A 144 -21.36 3.24 15.20
C ILE A 144 -20.85 2.24 14.17
N THR A 145 -21.66 1.92 13.16
CA THR A 145 -21.28 1.05 12.05
C THR A 145 -21.24 1.85 10.75
N TYR A 146 -20.24 1.56 9.91
CA TYR A 146 -20.11 2.14 8.59
C TYR A 146 -19.78 1.03 7.60
N GLY A 147 -20.67 0.81 6.63
CA GLY A 147 -20.55 -0.29 5.67
C GLY A 147 -19.85 0.10 4.36
N GLU A 148 -19.66 1.39 4.10
CA GLU A 148 -19.11 1.85 2.82
C GLU A 148 -17.58 1.83 2.79
N ARG A 149 -17.01 1.44 1.64
CA ARG A 149 -15.58 1.54 1.41
C ARG A 149 -15.22 2.85 0.70
N TYR A 150 -14.16 3.50 1.17
CA TYR A 150 -13.66 4.72 0.54
C TYR A 150 -13.10 4.45 -0.88
N SER A 151 -12.40 3.34 -1.06
CA SER A 151 -11.98 2.86 -2.38
C SER A 151 -12.78 1.61 -2.73
N GLU A 152 -13.36 1.59 -3.91
CA GLU A 152 -13.98 0.38 -4.46
C GLU A 152 -12.89 -0.64 -4.80
N LEU A 153 -13.21 -1.93 -4.67
CA LEU A 153 -12.29 -3.01 -4.96
C LEU A 153 -12.80 -3.77 -6.16
N GLU A 154 -11.93 -3.99 -7.15
CA GLU A 154 -12.24 -4.81 -8.30
C GLU A 154 -11.53 -6.17 -8.18
N LEU A 155 -12.30 -7.25 -8.29
CA LEU A 155 -11.77 -8.60 -8.25
C LEU A 155 -11.34 -9.05 -9.65
N ALA A 156 -10.16 -9.66 -9.73
CA ALA A 156 -9.63 -10.25 -10.94
C ALA A 156 -8.99 -11.60 -10.65
N VAL A 157 -8.98 -12.48 -11.65
CA VAL A 157 -8.32 -13.78 -11.63
C VAL A 157 -7.19 -13.76 -12.66
N GLN A 158 -6.05 -14.31 -12.28
CA GLN A 158 -4.94 -14.53 -13.18
C GLN A 158 -5.23 -15.71 -14.12
N ARG A 159 -5.01 -15.59 -15.42
CA ARG A 159 -5.09 -16.70 -16.37
C ARG A 159 -3.90 -17.65 -16.23
N ILE A 160 -4.16 -18.95 -16.08
CA ILE A 160 -3.09 -19.96 -15.89
C ILE A 160 -2.41 -20.31 -17.21
N ASN A 161 -3.19 -20.43 -18.29
CA ASN A 161 -2.71 -20.68 -19.64
C ASN A 161 -3.27 -19.60 -20.57
N PRO A 162 -2.52 -18.53 -20.88
CA PRO A 162 -2.87 -17.67 -21.99
C PRO A 162 -2.61 -18.48 -23.27
N THR A 163 -3.54 -19.34 -23.67
CA THR A 163 -3.56 -19.79 -25.07
C THR A 163 -3.69 -18.53 -25.92
N ILE A 164 -2.77 -18.35 -26.87
CA ILE A 164 -3.09 -17.58 -28.07
C ILE A 164 -4.23 -18.37 -28.68
N ASP A 165 -5.47 -17.96 -28.47
CA ASP A 165 -6.65 -18.26 -29.30
C ASP A 165 -7.93 -17.87 -28.57
N ALA A 166 -8.23 -16.57 -28.68
CA ALA A 166 -9.57 -16.11 -29.01
C ALA A 166 -9.36 -14.73 -29.63
N ALA A 167 -9.24 -14.69 -30.97
CA ALA A 167 -9.46 -13.44 -31.68
C ALA A 167 -10.84 -12.93 -31.25
N THR A 168 -10.87 -11.81 -30.54
CA THR A 168 -12.07 -10.98 -30.54
C THR A 168 -12.38 -10.64 -32.02
N PRO A 169 -13.64 -10.58 -32.43
CA PRO A 169 -14.00 -10.21 -33.81
C PRO A 169 -13.39 -8.87 -34.27
N ASP A 170 -12.87 -8.05 -33.34
CA ASP A 170 -12.22 -6.76 -33.59
C ASP A 170 -10.68 -6.81 -33.75
N GLY A 171 -10.05 -7.99 -33.80
CA GLY A 171 -8.65 -8.12 -34.20
C GLY A 171 -7.59 -7.54 -33.22
N THR A 172 -7.99 -7.03 -32.06
CA THR A 172 -7.07 -6.59 -31.01
C THR A 172 -6.86 -7.71 -29.99
N ALA A 173 -5.94 -8.63 -30.27
CA ALA A 173 -5.53 -9.66 -29.32
C ALA A 173 -4.66 -9.04 -28.21
N VAL A 174 -5.29 -8.43 -27.20
CA VAL A 174 -4.60 -8.12 -25.94
C VAL A 174 -4.80 -9.31 -25.02
N ASN A 175 -3.86 -10.26 -25.04
CA ASN A 175 -3.89 -11.43 -24.18
C ASN A 175 -3.51 -11.03 -22.74
N SER A 176 -4.45 -10.37 -22.06
CA SER A 176 -4.33 -9.92 -20.67
C SER A 176 -4.30 -11.12 -19.75
N MET A 177 -3.22 -11.28 -18.99
CA MET A 177 -3.04 -12.29 -17.96
C MET A 177 -3.95 -12.04 -16.77
N VAL A 178 -4.32 -10.78 -16.52
CA VAL A 178 -5.33 -10.42 -15.51
C VAL A 178 -6.70 -10.38 -16.16
N GLN A 179 -7.65 -11.16 -15.64
CA GLN A 179 -9.02 -11.21 -16.09
C GLN A 179 -9.97 -10.73 -15.00
N HIS A 180 -10.61 -9.60 -15.25
CA HIS A 180 -11.67 -9.08 -14.39
C HIS A 180 -12.92 -9.93 -14.52
N PHE A 181 -13.63 -10.08 -13.41
CA PHE A 181 -14.87 -10.84 -13.39
C PHE A 181 -15.88 -10.21 -12.45
N MET A 182 -17.13 -10.52 -12.72
CA MET A 182 -18.24 -10.08 -11.90
C MET A 182 -18.41 -11.06 -10.73
N PRO A 183 -18.31 -10.60 -9.47
CA PRO A 183 -18.23 -11.50 -8.32
C PRO A 183 -19.45 -12.43 -8.16
N TYR A 184 -20.64 -11.99 -8.58
CA TYR A 184 -21.85 -12.80 -8.47
C TYR A 184 -21.84 -14.04 -9.35
N GLY A 185 -21.11 -14.02 -10.47
CA GLY A 185 -20.98 -15.17 -11.36
C GLY A 185 -20.23 -16.35 -10.75
N VAL A 186 -19.56 -16.19 -9.61
CA VAL A 186 -18.88 -17.28 -8.89
C VAL A 186 -19.84 -18.06 -8.00
N TYR A 187 -20.93 -17.44 -7.55
CA TYR A 187 -21.81 -18.08 -6.59
C TYR A 187 -22.65 -19.17 -7.22
N LYS A 188 -22.84 -20.25 -6.45
CA LYS A 188 -23.84 -21.26 -6.77
C LYS A 188 -25.24 -20.75 -6.40
N PRO A 189 -26.25 -20.92 -7.26
CA PRO A 189 -27.61 -20.45 -7.00
C PRO A 189 -28.16 -20.89 -5.64
N VAL A 190 -27.90 -22.15 -5.26
CA VAL A 190 -28.32 -22.75 -3.98
C VAL A 190 -27.70 -22.04 -2.78
N LYS A 191 -26.45 -21.56 -2.89
CA LYS A 191 -25.82 -20.82 -1.79
C LYS A 191 -26.37 -19.41 -1.67
N LEU A 192 -26.64 -18.75 -2.79
CA LEU A 192 -27.25 -17.42 -2.81
C LEU A 192 -28.66 -17.45 -2.23
N SER A 193 -29.47 -18.47 -2.52
CA SER A 193 -30.81 -18.58 -1.94
C SER A 193 -30.81 -18.81 -0.44
N MET A 194 -29.78 -19.50 0.09
CA MET A 194 -29.67 -19.79 1.52
C MET A 194 -29.11 -18.61 2.33
N PHE A 195 -28.11 -17.90 1.81
CA PHE A 195 -27.33 -16.92 2.57
C PHE A 195 -27.44 -15.49 2.04
N GLY A 196 -28.05 -15.29 0.87
CA GLY A 196 -28.07 -14.00 0.18
C GLY A 196 -26.70 -13.62 -0.40
N ILE A 197 -26.60 -12.36 -0.83
CA ILE A 197 -25.35 -11.73 -1.22
C ILE A 197 -24.76 -11.06 0.04
N PRO A 198 -23.47 -11.26 0.37
CA PRO A 198 -22.84 -10.58 1.48
C PRO A 198 -22.88 -9.04 1.35
N ASP A 199 -23.19 -8.33 2.44
CA ASP A 199 -23.31 -6.87 2.45
C ASP A 199 -21.98 -6.15 2.17
N ASP A 200 -20.85 -6.80 2.47
CA ASP A 200 -19.51 -6.27 2.24
C ASP A 200 -19.08 -6.30 0.76
N GLN A 201 -19.84 -7.00 -0.08
CA GLN A 201 -19.56 -7.14 -1.51
C GLN A 201 -20.23 -6.03 -2.31
N GLN A 202 -19.54 -4.89 -2.34
CA GLN A 202 -19.89 -3.72 -3.16
C GLN A 202 -19.35 -3.86 -4.58
N LEU A 203 -20.18 -3.50 -5.55
CA LEU A 203 -19.80 -3.48 -6.97
C LEU A 203 -19.25 -2.12 -7.38
N THR A 204 -18.36 -2.12 -8.37
CA THR A 204 -17.97 -0.90 -9.08
C THR A 204 -19.06 -0.41 -10.01
N ALA A 205 -19.05 0.87 -10.39
CA ALA A 205 -20.00 1.42 -11.36
C ALA A 205 -20.07 0.61 -12.68
N ARG A 206 -18.91 0.10 -13.15
CA ARG A 206 -18.83 -0.77 -14.33
C ARG A 206 -19.56 -2.09 -14.10
N GLN A 207 -19.32 -2.74 -12.97
CA GLN A 207 -19.98 -4.01 -12.61
C GLN A 207 -21.48 -3.86 -12.40
N ILE A 208 -21.95 -2.72 -11.89
CA ILE A 208 -23.37 -2.41 -11.77
C ILE A 208 -24.01 -2.33 -13.16
N LEU A 209 -23.33 -1.70 -14.12
CA LEU A 209 -23.79 -1.64 -15.51
C LEU A 209 -23.80 -3.02 -16.17
N ASP A 210 -22.75 -3.82 -15.97
CA ASP A 210 -22.70 -5.20 -16.47
C ASP A 210 -23.83 -6.06 -15.88
N LEU A 211 -24.14 -5.88 -14.59
CA LEU A 211 -25.26 -6.54 -13.92
C LEU A 211 -26.61 -6.10 -14.52
N TYR A 212 -26.81 -4.79 -14.75
CA TYR A 212 -28.00 -4.29 -15.42
C TYR A 212 -28.18 -4.93 -16.80
N HIS A 213 -27.14 -4.94 -17.63
CA HIS A 213 -27.23 -5.53 -18.97
C HIS A 213 -27.58 -7.01 -18.93
N ALA A 214 -26.97 -7.80 -18.03
CA ALA A 214 -27.29 -9.21 -17.88
C ALA A 214 -28.73 -9.45 -17.40
N LEU A 215 -29.24 -8.62 -16.49
CA LEU A 215 -30.63 -8.72 -16.02
C LEU A 215 -31.63 -8.29 -17.11
N ALA A 216 -31.33 -7.21 -17.84
CA ALA A 216 -32.16 -6.64 -18.89
C ALA A 216 -32.28 -7.55 -20.13
N GLU A 217 -31.28 -8.39 -20.39
CA GLU A 217 -31.34 -9.39 -21.47
C GLU A 217 -32.32 -10.53 -21.13
N VAL A 218 -32.47 -10.86 -19.86
CA VAL A 218 -33.36 -11.93 -19.38
C VAL A 218 -34.78 -11.44 -19.15
N ASP A 219 -34.97 -10.19 -18.73
CA ASP A 219 -36.29 -9.60 -18.47
C ASP A 219 -36.44 -8.19 -19.06
N PRO A 220 -37.36 -7.98 -20.03
CA PRO A 220 -37.61 -6.66 -20.59
C PRO A 220 -38.17 -5.66 -19.57
N VAL A 221 -38.84 -6.12 -18.50
CA VAL A 221 -39.34 -5.22 -17.44
C VAL A 221 -38.16 -4.54 -16.72
N VAL A 222 -37.09 -5.28 -16.46
CA VAL A 222 -35.88 -4.71 -15.85
C VAL A 222 -35.24 -3.69 -16.78
N LYS A 223 -35.26 -3.95 -18.09
CA LYS A 223 -34.73 -3.04 -19.09
C LYS A 223 -35.41 -1.68 -19.06
N GLU A 224 -36.72 -1.64 -18.84
CA GLU A 224 -37.50 -0.39 -18.77
C GLU A 224 -37.42 0.29 -17.39
N GLU A 225 -37.56 -0.48 -16.31
CA GLU A 225 -37.60 0.07 -14.93
C GLU A 225 -36.23 0.57 -14.44
N PHE A 226 -35.14 -0.11 -14.80
CA PHE A 226 -33.81 0.14 -14.26
C PHE A 226 -32.82 0.68 -15.31
N GLU A 227 -33.31 1.18 -16.45
CA GLU A 227 -32.48 1.83 -17.44
C GLU A 227 -31.72 2.99 -16.80
N PRO A 228 -30.37 3.01 -16.79
CA PRO A 228 -29.62 3.97 -16.00
C PRO A 228 -29.95 5.44 -16.35
N CYS A 229 -30.18 5.78 -17.62
CA CYS A 229 -30.52 7.16 -17.98
C CYS A 229 -31.89 7.55 -17.40
N SER A 230 -32.91 6.73 -17.60
CA SER A 230 -34.25 6.93 -17.06
C SER A 230 -34.25 6.94 -15.52
N PHE A 231 -33.55 6.00 -14.89
CA PHE A 231 -33.46 5.86 -13.44
C PHE A 231 -32.88 7.11 -12.76
N PHE A 232 -31.89 7.74 -13.39
CA PHE A 232 -31.29 8.99 -12.93
C PHE A 232 -31.92 10.24 -13.54
N ASN A 233 -33.05 10.12 -14.26
CA ASN A 233 -33.75 11.23 -14.93
C ASN A 233 -32.90 11.98 -15.97
N TYR A 234 -31.90 11.33 -16.57
CA TYR A 234 -31.13 11.87 -17.67
C TYR A 234 -31.89 11.79 -19.00
N LYS A 235 -31.90 12.90 -19.74
CA LYS A 235 -32.46 12.97 -21.10
C LYS A 235 -31.34 13.11 -22.12
N PRO A 236 -31.38 12.39 -23.26
CA PRO A 236 -30.41 12.57 -24.33
C PRO A 236 -30.38 14.03 -24.81
N GLY A 237 -29.22 14.69 -24.69
CA GLY A 237 -29.07 16.12 -25.02
C GLY A 237 -29.50 17.10 -23.92
N GLY A 238 -29.84 16.61 -22.73
CA GLY A 238 -30.10 17.41 -21.54
C GLY A 238 -28.85 17.84 -20.78
N GLU A 239 -29.03 18.47 -19.63
CA GLU A 239 -27.93 18.84 -18.74
C GLU A 239 -27.22 17.60 -18.17
N LYS A 240 -25.90 17.69 -18.00
CA LYS A 240 -25.09 16.62 -17.40
C LYS A 240 -25.50 16.45 -15.93
N ILE A 241 -25.87 15.24 -15.56
CA ILE A 241 -26.21 14.88 -14.17
C ILE A 241 -24.94 14.41 -13.47
N TRP A 242 -24.67 14.99 -12.30
CA TRP A 242 -23.60 14.56 -11.42
C TRP A 242 -24.13 13.47 -10.51
N LEU A 243 -23.62 12.25 -10.68
CA LEU A 243 -23.99 11.12 -9.83
C LEU A 243 -23.05 11.05 -8.63
N THR A 244 -23.64 11.03 -7.44
CA THR A 244 -22.93 10.70 -6.22
C THR A 244 -22.79 9.18 -6.08
N ARG A 245 -21.91 8.73 -5.17
CA ARG A 245 -21.81 7.30 -4.86
C ARG A 245 -23.11 6.76 -4.28
N GLU A 246 -23.80 7.56 -3.47
CA GLU A 246 -25.11 7.20 -2.92
C GLU A 246 -26.12 6.93 -4.04
N ASP A 247 -26.13 7.77 -5.08
CA ASP A 247 -27.00 7.57 -6.24
C ASP A 247 -26.74 6.23 -6.94
N ILE A 248 -25.46 5.90 -7.16
CA ILE A 248 -25.03 4.62 -7.76
C ILE A 248 -25.44 3.44 -6.89
N ARG A 249 -25.31 3.57 -5.55
CA ARG A 249 -25.74 2.53 -4.60
C ARG A 249 -27.25 2.28 -4.64
N ARG A 250 -28.08 3.31 -4.87
CA ARG A 250 -29.53 3.11 -5.03
C ARG A 250 -29.86 2.18 -6.21
N LEU A 251 -29.18 2.36 -7.34
CA LEU A 251 -29.36 1.48 -8.49
C LEU A 251 -28.87 0.06 -8.20
N GLU A 252 -27.69 -0.07 -7.57
CA GLU A 252 -27.15 -1.37 -7.17
C GLU A 252 -28.11 -2.14 -6.26
N VAL A 253 -28.64 -1.49 -5.20
CA VAL A 253 -29.58 -2.11 -4.26
C VAL A 253 -30.86 -2.53 -4.98
N ALA A 254 -31.37 -1.70 -5.88
CA ALA A 254 -32.57 -2.01 -6.63
C ALA A 254 -32.39 -3.25 -7.55
N LEU A 255 -31.27 -3.31 -8.28
CA LEU A 255 -30.91 -4.46 -9.11
C LEU A 255 -30.66 -5.73 -8.28
N LYS A 256 -29.98 -5.59 -7.13
CA LYS A 256 -29.76 -6.69 -6.17
C LYS A 256 -31.08 -7.26 -5.67
N ASN A 257 -32.00 -6.41 -5.22
CA ASN A 257 -33.29 -6.85 -4.70
C ASN A 257 -34.09 -7.60 -5.76
N ARG A 258 -34.15 -7.09 -7.00
CA ARG A 258 -34.81 -7.78 -8.11
C ARG A 258 -34.15 -9.12 -8.42
N PHE A 259 -32.83 -9.20 -8.38
CA PHE A 259 -32.11 -10.46 -8.57
C PHE A 259 -32.38 -11.47 -7.44
N LEU A 260 -32.43 -11.02 -6.18
CA LEU A 260 -32.76 -11.86 -5.01
C LEU A 260 -34.21 -12.36 -5.06
N GLU A 261 -35.17 -11.52 -5.48
CA GLU A 261 -36.56 -11.93 -5.72
C GLU A 261 -36.64 -13.08 -6.74
N TRP A 262 -35.85 -13.02 -7.81
CA TRP A 262 -35.82 -14.08 -8.82
C TRP A 262 -35.25 -15.39 -8.31
N LEU A 263 -34.29 -15.37 -7.38
CA LEU A 263 -33.78 -16.61 -6.78
C LEU A 263 -34.88 -17.38 -6.04
N GLY A 264 -35.87 -16.68 -5.48
CA GLY A 264 -37.02 -17.29 -4.81
C GLY A 264 -38.17 -17.64 -5.77
N MET A 265 -38.56 -16.71 -6.65
CA MET A 265 -39.76 -16.86 -7.47
C MET A 265 -39.51 -17.54 -8.83
N ASN A 266 -38.36 -17.30 -9.45
CA ASN A 266 -38.06 -17.72 -10.82
C ASN A 266 -36.58 -18.14 -10.97
N PRO A 267 -36.20 -19.30 -10.38
CA PRO A 267 -34.80 -19.72 -10.33
C PRO A 267 -34.17 -19.91 -11.72
N GLU A 268 -34.97 -20.23 -12.75
CA GLU A 268 -34.49 -20.34 -14.12
C GLU A 268 -33.93 -19.03 -14.68
N ARG A 269 -34.58 -17.89 -14.38
CA ARG A 269 -34.10 -16.56 -14.82
C ARG A 269 -32.80 -16.21 -14.11
N ALA A 270 -32.75 -16.40 -12.80
CA ALA A 270 -31.55 -16.16 -12.01
C ALA A 270 -30.36 -17.01 -12.50
N ASN A 271 -30.61 -18.28 -12.84
CA ASN A 271 -29.57 -19.17 -13.38
C ASN A 271 -29.02 -18.71 -14.73
N LYS A 272 -29.86 -18.21 -15.64
CA LYS A 272 -29.41 -17.65 -16.93
C LYS A 272 -28.50 -16.45 -16.74
N VAL A 273 -28.87 -15.54 -15.83
CA VAL A 273 -28.07 -14.36 -15.48
C VAL A 273 -26.71 -14.80 -14.90
N LEU A 274 -26.71 -15.73 -13.95
CA LEU A 274 -25.48 -16.25 -13.35
C LEU A 274 -24.57 -16.92 -14.39
N GLN A 275 -25.13 -17.68 -15.33
CA GLN A 275 -24.38 -18.31 -16.41
C GLN A 275 -23.74 -17.27 -17.35
N GLN A 276 -24.48 -16.22 -17.71
CA GLN A 276 -23.99 -15.14 -18.57
C GLN A 276 -22.84 -14.38 -17.90
N ILE A 277 -23.03 -13.99 -16.65
CA ILE A 277 -22.05 -13.23 -15.86
C ILE A 277 -20.80 -14.08 -15.54
N GLY A 278 -20.98 -15.38 -15.26
CA GLY A 278 -19.90 -16.31 -14.92
C GLY A 278 -19.09 -16.82 -16.12
N ARG A 279 -19.58 -16.66 -17.36
CA ARG A 279 -18.97 -17.23 -18.58
C ARG A 279 -17.49 -16.89 -18.75
N ASN A 280 -17.10 -15.68 -18.37
CA ASN A 280 -15.73 -15.19 -18.54
C ASN A 280 -14.72 -15.97 -17.69
N ILE A 281 -15.13 -16.52 -16.55
CA ILE A 281 -14.23 -17.22 -15.61
C ILE A 281 -14.42 -18.73 -15.58
N GLU A 282 -15.43 -19.25 -16.27
CA GLU A 282 -15.78 -20.68 -16.23
C GLU A 282 -14.59 -21.58 -16.59
N GLN A 283 -13.81 -21.20 -17.60
CA GLN A 283 -12.59 -21.92 -17.99
C GLN A 283 -11.53 -21.92 -16.88
N GLU A 284 -11.28 -20.75 -16.28
CA GLU A 284 -10.29 -20.58 -15.21
C GLU A 284 -10.71 -21.28 -13.92
N LEU A 285 -12.02 -21.35 -13.65
CA LEU A 285 -12.60 -22.11 -12.54
C LEU A 285 -12.53 -23.63 -12.80
N ASP A 286 -12.82 -24.10 -14.01
CA ASP A 286 -12.71 -25.52 -14.37
C ASP A 286 -11.26 -26.01 -14.25
N ILE A 287 -10.29 -25.26 -14.75
CA ILE A 287 -8.86 -25.60 -14.60
C ILE A 287 -8.48 -25.72 -13.12
N ARG A 288 -8.92 -24.77 -12.30
CA ARG A 288 -8.63 -24.76 -10.85
C ARG A 288 -9.39 -25.80 -10.04
N SER A 289 -10.49 -26.33 -10.58
CA SER A 289 -11.25 -27.40 -9.94
C SER A 289 -10.48 -28.72 -9.91
N ARG A 290 -9.50 -28.87 -10.81
CA ARG A 290 -8.65 -30.06 -10.94
C ARG A 290 -7.33 -29.84 -10.19
N PRO A 291 -6.73 -30.89 -9.59
CA PRO A 291 -5.42 -30.76 -8.95
C PRO A 291 -4.37 -30.28 -9.95
N PHE A 292 -3.67 -29.19 -9.64
CA PHE A 292 -2.55 -28.68 -10.42
C PHE A 292 -1.45 -28.18 -9.48
N ASP A 293 -0.21 -28.13 -9.98
CA ASP A 293 0.93 -27.62 -9.20
C ASP A 293 0.88 -26.08 -9.15
N GLN A 294 0.21 -25.56 -8.13
CA GLN A 294 0.07 -24.13 -7.87
C GLN A 294 1.42 -23.43 -7.71
N ARG A 295 2.42 -24.12 -7.12
CA ARG A 295 3.74 -23.54 -6.88
C ARG A 295 4.51 -23.38 -8.18
N ALA A 296 4.51 -24.42 -9.01
CA ALA A 296 5.15 -24.36 -10.32
C ALA A 296 4.49 -23.29 -11.22
N VAL A 297 3.16 -23.20 -11.22
CA VAL A 297 2.43 -22.17 -11.96
C VAL A 297 2.78 -20.77 -11.45
N ALA A 298 2.77 -20.53 -10.14
CA ALA A 298 3.15 -19.24 -9.56
C ALA A 298 4.57 -18.83 -9.96
N MET A 299 5.54 -19.74 -9.87
CA MET A 299 6.95 -19.47 -10.24
C MET A 299 7.11 -19.13 -11.73
N LYS A 300 6.36 -19.79 -12.61
CA LYS A 300 6.40 -19.51 -14.05
C LYS A 300 5.76 -18.17 -14.40
N SER A 301 4.74 -17.78 -13.64
CA SER A 301 3.79 -16.75 -14.04
C SER A 301 4.00 -15.41 -13.33
N ILE A 302 4.72 -15.39 -12.20
CA ILE A 302 4.91 -14.18 -11.39
C ILE A 302 5.61 -13.04 -12.14
N ALA A 303 6.66 -13.33 -12.90
CA ALA A 303 7.40 -12.29 -13.62
C ALA A 303 6.59 -11.68 -14.77
N PRO A 304 5.96 -12.45 -15.67
CA PRO A 304 5.03 -11.91 -16.66
C PRO A 304 3.88 -11.11 -16.04
N LEU A 305 3.30 -11.60 -14.93
CA LEU A 305 2.20 -10.94 -14.23
C LEU A 305 2.62 -9.56 -13.72
N VAL A 306 3.76 -9.46 -13.02
CA VAL A 306 4.24 -8.19 -12.48
C VAL A 306 4.58 -7.18 -13.58
N LEU A 307 5.09 -7.65 -14.71
CA LEU A 307 5.35 -6.78 -15.87
C LEU A 307 4.06 -6.26 -16.49
N GLU A 308 3.02 -7.10 -16.65
CA GLU A 308 1.72 -6.62 -17.11
C GLU A 308 1.11 -5.62 -16.12
N LEU A 309 1.22 -5.86 -14.81
CA LEU A 309 0.78 -4.91 -13.80
C LEU A 309 1.54 -3.58 -13.89
N ARG A 310 2.86 -3.62 -14.12
CA ARG A 310 3.67 -2.42 -14.35
C ARG A 310 3.19 -1.67 -15.58
N ASP A 311 2.99 -2.36 -16.71
CA ASP A 311 2.64 -1.77 -17.99
C ASP A 311 1.21 -1.18 -17.98
N LYS A 312 0.32 -1.69 -17.12
CA LYS A 312 -1.01 -1.12 -16.82
C LYS A 312 -1.00 -0.08 -15.68
N GLU A 313 0.18 0.29 -15.20
CA GLU A 313 0.38 1.20 -14.06
C GLU A 313 -0.31 0.74 -12.76
N LEU A 314 -0.51 -0.56 -12.57
CA LEU A 314 -1.18 -1.19 -11.41
C LEU A 314 -0.26 -1.41 -10.19
N LEU A 315 0.98 -0.95 -10.24
CA LEU A 315 1.92 -0.95 -9.12
C LEU A 315 1.77 0.33 -8.26
N PRO A 316 2.09 0.29 -6.95
CA PRO A 316 2.69 -0.82 -6.19
C PRO A 316 1.67 -1.88 -5.73
N ALA A 317 2.15 -3.11 -5.55
CA ALA A 317 1.33 -4.28 -5.22
C ALA A 317 1.97 -5.17 -4.12
N ILE A 318 1.12 -5.89 -3.38
CA ILE A 318 1.53 -6.89 -2.38
C ILE A 318 1.03 -8.26 -2.81
N CYS A 319 1.91 -9.25 -2.81
CA CYS A 319 1.59 -10.65 -3.10
C CYS A 319 1.65 -11.45 -1.81
N PHE A 320 0.49 -11.97 -1.36
CA PHE A 320 0.41 -12.75 -0.14
C PHE A 320 0.64 -14.25 -0.37
N ASN A 321 1.49 -14.87 0.45
CA ASN A 321 1.68 -16.32 0.52
C ASN A 321 2.07 -16.74 1.94
N GLU A 322 1.41 -17.74 2.51
CA GLU A 322 1.68 -18.19 3.89
C GLU A 322 3.04 -18.91 4.03
N ASP A 323 3.60 -19.45 2.94
CA ASP A 323 4.92 -20.08 2.97
C ASP A 323 6.04 -19.04 2.82
N ARG A 324 6.81 -18.87 3.89
CA ARG A 324 7.98 -17.98 3.98
C ARG A 324 8.97 -18.23 2.84
N ARG A 325 9.26 -19.51 2.57
CA ARG A 325 10.23 -19.91 1.54
C ARG A 325 9.70 -19.59 0.15
N MET A 326 8.39 -19.64 -0.05
CA MET A 326 7.78 -19.26 -1.33
C MET A 326 7.84 -17.75 -1.55
N CYS A 327 7.65 -16.93 -0.51
CA CYS A 327 7.84 -15.48 -0.62
C CYS A 327 9.24 -15.12 -1.10
N GLU A 328 10.27 -15.72 -0.48
CA GLU A 328 11.67 -15.51 -0.88
C GLU A 328 11.94 -16.01 -2.30
N LYS A 329 11.46 -17.21 -2.66
CA LYS A 329 11.63 -17.78 -4.01
C LYS A 329 10.94 -16.97 -5.11
N LEU A 330 9.72 -16.47 -4.86
CA LEU A 330 9.00 -15.64 -5.83
C LEU A 330 9.72 -14.31 -6.05
N ALA A 331 10.23 -13.69 -4.99
CA ALA A 331 11.02 -12.47 -5.07
C ALA A 331 12.32 -12.69 -5.86
N GLN A 332 13.03 -13.79 -5.58
CA GLN A 332 14.24 -14.16 -6.31
C GLN A 332 13.95 -14.46 -7.79
N GLN A 333 12.89 -15.20 -8.09
CA GLN A 333 12.51 -15.54 -9.46
C GLN A 333 12.19 -14.29 -10.29
N LEU A 334 11.51 -13.31 -9.69
CA LEU A 334 11.24 -12.02 -10.32
C LEU A 334 12.55 -11.25 -10.58
N PHE A 335 13.46 -11.23 -9.60
CA PHE A 335 14.78 -10.62 -9.75
C PHE A 335 15.59 -11.27 -10.88
N ASP A 336 15.70 -12.60 -10.89
CA ASP A 336 16.45 -13.35 -11.89
C ASP A 336 15.89 -13.12 -13.29
N TYR A 337 14.56 -13.02 -13.41
CA TYR A 337 13.92 -12.68 -14.67
C TYR A 337 14.29 -11.28 -15.17
N LEU A 338 14.23 -10.27 -14.30
CA LEU A 338 14.61 -8.89 -14.65
C LEU A 338 16.11 -8.79 -15.00
N GLU A 339 16.97 -9.48 -14.26
CA GLU A 339 18.41 -9.53 -14.52
C GLU A 339 18.69 -10.23 -15.87
N MET A 340 18.02 -11.33 -16.16
CA MET A 340 18.12 -12.01 -17.45
C MET A 340 17.67 -11.08 -18.60
N GLN A 341 16.57 -10.35 -18.44
CA GLN A 341 16.10 -9.40 -19.47
C GLN A 341 17.07 -8.25 -19.67
N GLN A 342 17.65 -7.72 -18.59
CA GLN A 342 18.69 -6.71 -18.67
C GLN A 342 19.93 -7.23 -19.42
N LYS A 343 20.44 -8.43 -19.07
CA LYS A 343 21.60 -9.03 -19.76
C LYS A 343 21.33 -9.27 -21.25
N LYS A 344 20.11 -9.69 -21.59
CA LYS A 344 19.68 -9.83 -23.00
C LYS A 344 19.67 -8.48 -23.72
N PHE A 345 19.24 -7.42 -23.03
CA PHE A 345 19.29 -6.07 -23.58
C PHE A 345 20.73 -5.59 -23.74
N GLU A 346 21.59 -5.78 -22.74
CA GLU A 346 23.02 -5.42 -22.80
C GLU A 346 23.75 -6.16 -23.94
N ALA A 347 23.37 -7.40 -24.24
CA ALA A 347 23.89 -8.15 -25.38
C ALA A 347 23.31 -7.70 -26.75
N SER A 348 22.24 -6.91 -26.76
CA SER A 348 21.55 -6.51 -27.99
C SER A 348 22.31 -5.41 -28.76
N ALA A 349 22.09 -5.35 -30.07
CA ALA A 349 22.63 -4.27 -30.91
C ALA A 349 22.09 -2.89 -30.54
N GLU A 350 20.96 -2.82 -29.82
CA GLU A 350 20.39 -1.57 -29.34
C GLU A 350 21.19 -0.99 -28.16
N TYR A 351 21.77 -1.85 -27.31
CA TYR A 351 22.68 -1.41 -26.25
C TYR A 351 24.01 -0.86 -26.77
N LYS A 352 24.50 -1.38 -27.91
CA LYS A 352 25.71 -0.87 -28.58
C LYS A 352 25.65 0.60 -28.97
N LYS A 353 24.46 1.22 -28.97
CA LYS A 353 24.28 2.67 -29.16
C LYS A 353 24.69 3.50 -27.94
N TYR A 354 24.75 2.87 -26.77
CA TYR A 354 25.11 3.45 -25.48
C TYR A 354 26.45 2.92 -24.94
N GLU A 355 27.01 1.90 -25.59
CA GLU A 355 28.34 1.37 -25.29
C GLU A 355 29.39 2.40 -25.70
N ILE A 356 30.11 2.92 -24.70
CA ILE A 356 31.16 3.89 -24.94
C ILE A 356 32.38 3.11 -25.45
N LYS A 357 32.77 3.33 -26.71
CA LYS A 357 34.02 2.75 -27.22
C LYS A 357 35.20 3.43 -26.53
N ASP A 358 36.16 2.66 -26.03
CA ASP A 358 37.39 3.19 -25.41
C ASP A 358 38.11 4.22 -26.30
N GLU A 359 38.00 4.09 -27.63
CA GLU A 359 38.52 5.07 -28.60
C GLU A 359 37.80 6.44 -28.56
N GLU A 360 36.49 6.47 -28.31
CA GLU A 360 35.73 7.72 -28.22
C GLU A 360 35.99 8.41 -26.89
N VAL A 361 36.15 7.65 -25.80
CA VAL A 361 36.63 8.16 -24.50
C VAL A 361 38.01 8.79 -24.64
N MET A 362 38.95 8.07 -25.25
CA MET A 362 40.30 8.57 -25.49
C MET A 362 40.29 9.82 -26.39
N ARG A 363 39.48 9.87 -27.46
CA ARG A 363 39.36 11.06 -28.31
C ARG A 363 38.73 12.26 -27.61
N LEU A 364 37.73 12.05 -26.75
CA LEU A 364 37.08 13.12 -25.98
C LEU A 364 38.02 13.69 -24.91
N ILE A 365 38.75 12.81 -24.20
CA ILE A 365 39.79 13.21 -23.25
C ILE A 365 40.89 13.99 -23.98
N PHE A 366 41.35 13.51 -25.15
CA PHE A 366 42.34 14.22 -25.97
C PHE A 366 41.82 15.57 -26.49
N LYS A 367 40.54 15.67 -26.87
CA LYS A 367 39.95 16.94 -27.32
C LYS A 367 39.82 17.96 -26.20
N ASN A 368 39.46 17.51 -25.00
CA ASN A 368 39.37 18.39 -23.84
C ASN A 368 40.77 18.83 -23.41
N SER A 369 41.75 17.93 -23.37
CA SER A 369 43.14 18.31 -23.09
C SER A 369 43.75 19.23 -24.16
N GLU A 370 43.41 19.05 -25.44
CA GLU A 370 43.85 19.96 -26.52
C GLU A 370 43.17 21.33 -26.45
N ASN A 371 41.94 21.41 -25.93
CA ASN A 371 41.23 22.67 -25.71
C ASN A 371 41.80 23.39 -24.48
N ASP A 372 42.08 22.67 -23.39
CA ASP A 372 42.74 23.19 -22.19
C ASP A 372 44.17 23.70 -22.53
N GLU A 373 44.95 22.96 -23.32
CA GLU A 373 46.28 23.38 -23.79
C GLU A 373 46.23 24.59 -24.75
N LYS A 374 45.13 24.76 -25.50
CA LYS A 374 44.93 25.94 -26.37
C LYS A 374 44.47 27.16 -25.58
N GLU A 375 43.67 27.00 -24.53
CA GLU A 375 43.29 28.07 -23.61
C GLU A 375 44.48 28.55 -22.77
N GLU A 376 45.35 27.64 -22.29
CA GLU A 376 46.61 28.00 -21.63
C GLU A 376 47.62 28.70 -22.57
N ARG A 377 47.64 28.34 -23.86
CA ARG A 377 48.45 29.06 -24.88
C ARG A 377 47.87 30.41 -25.30
N CYS A 378 46.57 30.62 -25.24
CA CYS A 378 45.96 31.93 -25.47
C CYS A 378 46.20 32.89 -24.30
N CYS A 379 46.24 32.38 -23.06
CA CYS A 379 46.51 33.20 -21.87
C CYS A 379 47.98 33.62 -21.68
N SER A 380 48.91 33.08 -22.47
CA SER A 380 50.35 33.39 -22.36
C SER A 380 50.85 34.52 -23.29
N ASN A 381 49.97 35.13 -24.10
CA ASN A 381 50.34 36.19 -25.06
C ASN A 381 49.73 37.59 -24.81
N GLU A 382 49.10 37.84 -23.65
CA GLU A 382 48.64 39.19 -23.26
C GLU A 382 49.31 39.73 -22.00
N GLY A 383 50.62 39.45 -21.85
CA GLY A 383 51.46 40.12 -20.87
C GLY A 383 52.19 41.31 -21.48
N GLU A 384 51.52 42.45 -21.71
CA GLU A 384 52.19 43.78 -21.72
C GLU A 384 51.20 44.95 -21.86
N LYS A 385 50.69 45.48 -20.73
CA LYS A 385 50.57 46.94 -20.45
C LYS A 385 49.86 47.23 -19.11
N LYS A 386 50.61 47.92 -18.24
CA LYS A 386 50.18 48.92 -17.22
C LYS A 386 49.21 48.45 -16.14
N SER A 387 49.64 48.15 -14.91
CA SER A 387 50.11 49.04 -13.83
C SER A 387 49.08 50.07 -13.30
N LYS A 388 48.71 49.86 -12.01
CA LYS A 388 48.42 50.81 -10.91
C LYS A 388 47.01 50.80 -10.26
N ALA A 389 47.06 50.89 -8.92
CA ALA A 389 46.05 51.27 -7.90
C ALA A 389 45.06 50.16 -7.48
N VAL A 390 45.13 49.52 -6.30
CA VAL A 390 45.14 49.93 -4.86
C VAL A 390 43.75 50.29 -4.31
N ASP A 391 43.37 49.51 -3.29
CA ASP A 391 42.41 49.72 -2.17
C ASP A 391 40.91 49.97 -2.44
N LYS A 392 40.02 49.19 -1.79
CA LYS A 392 39.45 49.46 -0.44
C LYS A 392 38.05 48.81 -0.23
N PHE A 393 37.94 48.05 0.88
CA PHE A 393 36.83 47.98 1.86
C PHE A 393 35.40 47.47 1.55
N GLU A 394 35.10 46.34 2.23
CA GLU A 394 33.99 46.05 3.17
C GLU A 394 32.48 46.09 2.79
N ARG A 395 31.86 44.90 2.92
CA ARG A 395 30.60 44.51 3.62
C ARG A 395 29.37 45.44 3.56
N ALA A 396 28.25 44.94 3.01
CA ALA A 396 27.17 44.25 3.75
C ALA A 396 25.87 44.14 2.91
N GLU A 397 25.36 42.91 2.86
CA GLU A 397 23.97 42.44 2.65
C GLU A 397 22.91 43.40 2.09
N THR A 398 22.31 43.00 0.97
CA THR A 398 20.84 42.96 0.84
C THR A 398 20.44 41.98 -0.25
N GLU A 399 19.44 41.17 0.09
CA GLU A 399 18.85 40.10 -0.69
C GLU A 399 18.07 40.64 -1.91
N GLU A 400 17.86 39.72 -2.85
CA GLU A 400 16.93 39.74 -3.98
C GLU A 400 17.43 40.29 -5.33
N LEU A 401 17.69 39.31 -6.20
CA LEU A 401 17.48 39.32 -7.64
C LEU A 401 18.47 40.17 -8.45
N GLU A 402 19.50 39.50 -8.97
CA GLU A 402 19.69 39.42 -10.41
C GLU A 402 20.66 38.29 -10.76
N HIS A 403 20.17 37.40 -11.63
CA HIS A 403 20.84 36.33 -12.33
C HIS A 403 22.36 36.52 -12.48
N LYS A 404 23.14 35.95 -11.55
CA LYS A 404 24.42 35.36 -11.93
C LYS A 404 24.14 33.94 -12.35
N GLU A 405 24.01 33.78 -13.66
CA GLU A 405 24.33 32.53 -14.33
C GLU A 405 25.66 32.02 -13.73
N GLN A 406 25.56 31.08 -12.79
CA GLN A 406 26.62 30.12 -12.61
C GLN A 406 26.62 29.34 -13.92
N VAL A 407 27.51 29.75 -14.81
CA VAL A 407 28.00 28.93 -15.91
C VAL A 407 28.49 27.63 -15.24
N VAL A 408 27.61 26.64 -15.19
CA VAL A 408 27.99 25.25 -14.98
C VAL A 408 28.62 24.83 -16.29
N ASP A 409 29.87 25.25 -16.49
CA ASP A 409 30.74 24.60 -17.47
C ASP A 409 31.14 23.26 -16.84
N ASP A 410 30.23 22.30 -16.99
CA ASP A 410 30.47 20.88 -16.76
C ASP A 410 29.42 20.09 -17.56
N TYR A 411 29.27 20.43 -18.85
CA TYR A 411 28.54 19.56 -19.78
C TYR A 411 29.46 18.42 -20.20
N ASP A 412 29.84 17.56 -19.25
CA ASP A 412 30.58 16.33 -19.55
C ASP A 412 29.70 15.43 -20.43
N PRO A 413 30.05 15.24 -21.72
CA PRO A 413 29.28 14.39 -22.62
C PRO A 413 29.20 12.94 -22.13
N LEU A 414 30.18 12.48 -21.32
CA LEU A 414 30.15 11.17 -20.69
C LEU A 414 29.13 11.11 -19.56
N ALA A 415 29.01 12.16 -18.74
CA ALA A 415 27.97 12.23 -17.71
C ALA A 415 26.57 12.20 -18.34
N ALA A 416 26.35 12.93 -19.44
CA ALA A 416 25.08 12.89 -20.18
C ALA A 416 24.78 11.51 -20.79
N MET A 417 25.81 10.79 -21.27
CA MET A 417 25.66 9.45 -21.83
C MET A 417 25.45 8.39 -20.74
N ARG A 418 26.11 8.52 -19.58
CA ARG A 418 25.87 7.70 -18.38
C ARG A 418 24.45 7.90 -17.86
N LEU A 419 23.95 9.14 -17.81
CA LEU A 419 22.57 9.44 -17.44
C LEU A 419 21.57 8.82 -18.42
N ARG A 420 21.84 8.86 -19.73
CA ARG A 420 21.00 8.17 -20.74
C ARG A 420 21.02 6.66 -20.55
N LEU A 421 22.18 6.08 -20.27
CA LEU A 421 22.31 4.65 -19.99
C LEU A 421 21.52 4.27 -18.73
N ASP A 422 21.65 5.05 -17.66
CA ASP A 422 20.90 4.85 -16.42
C ASP A 422 19.39 4.91 -16.69
N MET A 423 18.90 5.91 -17.42
CA MET A 423 17.48 5.99 -17.82
C MET A 423 17.01 4.75 -18.60
N VAL A 424 17.85 4.20 -19.47
CA VAL A 424 17.54 3.01 -20.26
C VAL A 424 17.59 1.73 -19.42
N LEU A 425 18.45 1.68 -18.40
CA LEU A 425 18.53 0.55 -17.46
C LEU A 425 17.43 0.62 -16.39
N GLU A 426 16.91 1.81 -16.08
CA GLU A 426 15.80 2.00 -15.14
C GLU A 426 14.55 1.20 -15.54
N ARG A 427 14.30 0.93 -16.83
CA ARG A 427 13.15 0.09 -17.25
C ARG A 427 13.21 -1.37 -16.76
N PHE A 428 14.37 -1.83 -16.31
CA PHE A 428 14.57 -3.16 -15.70
C PHE A 428 14.53 -3.11 -14.16
N LYS A 429 14.17 -1.96 -13.59
CA LYS A 429 13.80 -1.81 -12.19
C LYS A 429 12.29 -1.59 -12.11
N LEU A 430 11.71 -2.03 -11.01
CA LEU A 430 10.31 -1.74 -10.71
C LEU A 430 10.27 -0.47 -9.87
N HIS A 431 9.48 0.51 -10.26
CA HIS A 431 9.35 1.76 -9.53
C HIS A 431 8.03 1.83 -8.80
N GLY A 432 8.07 2.25 -7.52
CA GLY A 432 6.88 2.75 -6.85
C GLY A 432 6.67 4.24 -7.13
N ARG A 433 5.71 4.85 -6.43
CA ARG A 433 5.13 6.17 -6.76
C ARG A 433 6.00 7.38 -6.38
N GLN A 434 6.94 7.23 -5.43
CA GLN A 434 7.76 8.32 -4.90
C GLN A 434 9.18 7.80 -4.59
N ARG A 435 10.20 8.63 -4.79
CA ARG A 435 11.60 8.26 -4.48
C ARG A 435 12.22 9.33 -3.61
N ASP A 436 12.36 9.02 -2.34
CA ASP A 436 13.30 9.72 -1.47
C ASP A 436 14.64 8.97 -1.55
N VAL A 437 15.55 9.47 -2.40
CA VAL A 437 16.87 8.85 -2.65
C VAL A 437 17.71 8.84 -1.38
N ASP A 438 17.62 9.90 -0.57
CA ASP A 438 18.34 10.04 0.69
C ASP A 438 17.84 9.02 1.71
N LEU A 439 16.54 8.75 1.73
CA LEU A 439 15.95 7.76 2.62
C LEU A 439 16.48 6.35 2.32
N TYR A 440 16.58 5.98 1.04
CA TYR A 440 17.14 4.68 0.65
C TYR A 440 18.57 4.51 1.20
N GLN A 441 19.44 5.51 0.98
CA GLN A 441 20.82 5.49 1.47
C GLN A 441 20.89 5.42 3.00
N LYS A 442 20.03 6.16 3.71
CA LYS A 442 19.96 6.12 5.18
C LYS A 442 19.54 4.75 5.70
N VAL A 443 18.54 4.13 5.07
CA VAL A 443 18.03 2.79 5.47
C VAL A 443 19.09 1.72 5.20
N THR A 444 19.73 1.74 4.02
CA THR A 444 20.78 0.77 3.68
C THR A 444 22.03 0.93 4.54
N ALA A 445 22.45 2.16 4.84
CA ALA A 445 23.57 2.42 5.75
C ALA A 445 23.30 1.88 7.17
N ARG A 446 22.08 2.01 7.69
CA ARG A 446 21.69 1.46 9.00
C ARG A 446 21.78 -0.07 9.02
N LEU A 447 21.31 -0.74 7.96
CA LEU A 447 21.41 -2.19 7.85
C LEU A 447 22.87 -2.68 7.75
N THR A 448 23.74 -1.92 7.09
CA THR A 448 25.16 -2.28 6.92
C THR A 448 25.99 -2.07 8.19
N LYS A 449 25.70 -1.03 8.98
CA LYS A 449 26.47 -0.66 10.19
C LYS A 449 26.40 -1.71 11.31
N ASP A 450 25.33 -2.49 11.38
CA ASP A 450 25.00 -3.36 12.51
C ASP A 450 25.56 -4.80 12.41
N ARG A 451 26.62 -5.05 11.62
CA ARG A 451 27.15 -6.41 11.32
C ARG A 451 26.12 -7.38 10.72
N LEU A 452 24.93 -6.90 10.36
CA LEU A 452 23.87 -7.66 9.71
C LEU A 452 24.15 -7.96 8.24
N SER A 453 25.15 -7.29 7.64
CA SER A 453 25.62 -7.51 6.27
C SER A 453 26.16 -8.92 6.02
N GLY A 454 26.48 -9.68 7.07
CA GLY A 454 26.90 -11.08 6.97
C GLY A 454 25.77 -12.07 6.68
N ARG A 455 24.52 -11.76 7.04
CA ARG A 455 23.37 -12.67 6.84
C ARG A 455 23.00 -12.75 5.37
N GLU A 456 22.76 -13.96 4.89
CA GLU A 456 22.32 -14.21 3.51
C GLU A 456 20.99 -13.52 3.19
N THR A 457 20.07 -13.46 4.16
CA THR A 457 18.79 -12.75 4.05
C THR A 457 18.98 -11.26 3.79
N THR A 458 19.85 -10.59 4.54
CA THR A 458 20.14 -9.16 4.36
C THR A 458 20.77 -8.90 2.99
N LYS A 459 21.73 -9.74 2.58
CA LYS A 459 22.39 -9.63 1.27
C LYS A 459 21.38 -9.78 0.13
N LEU A 460 20.46 -10.73 0.27
CA LEU A 460 19.39 -10.94 -0.69
C LEU A 460 18.47 -9.71 -0.75
N LEU A 461 18.01 -9.20 0.40
CA LEU A 461 17.17 -7.99 0.46
C LEU A 461 17.83 -6.80 -0.23
N PHE A 462 19.14 -6.57 -0.04
CA PHE A 462 19.84 -5.48 -0.75
C PHE A 462 19.75 -5.60 -2.26
N LYS A 463 20.01 -6.79 -2.82
CA LYS A 463 19.88 -7.04 -4.27
C LYS A 463 18.44 -6.81 -4.76
N LEU A 464 17.46 -7.26 -3.99
CA LEU A 464 16.05 -7.09 -4.34
C LEU A 464 15.61 -5.62 -4.29
N PHE A 465 16.06 -4.86 -3.30
CA PHE A 465 15.73 -3.44 -3.17
C PHE A 465 16.22 -2.62 -4.35
N GLU A 466 17.40 -2.91 -4.91
CA GLU A 466 17.90 -2.27 -6.14
C GLU A 466 16.98 -2.45 -7.35
N ARG A 467 16.11 -3.46 -7.32
CA ARG A 467 15.10 -3.74 -8.35
C ARG A 467 13.69 -3.31 -7.97
N GLY A 468 13.50 -2.69 -6.80
CA GLY A 468 12.18 -2.33 -6.28
C GLY A 468 11.35 -3.54 -5.82
N ILE A 469 12.00 -4.64 -5.44
CA ILE A 469 11.37 -5.87 -4.95
C ILE A 469 11.66 -6.00 -3.46
N GLY A 470 10.67 -6.44 -2.67
CA GLY A 470 10.87 -6.80 -1.27
C GLY A 470 10.14 -8.08 -0.89
N PHE A 471 10.51 -8.65 0.25
CA PHE A 471 9.69 -9.65 0.92
C PHE A 471 9.59 -9.39 2.43
N HIS A 472 8.49 -9.80 3.05
CA HIS A 472 8.23 -9.60 4.48
C HIS A 472 7.57 -10.84 5.10
N HIS A 473 8.23 -11.46 6.07
CA HIS A 473 7.71 -12.62 6.79
C HIS A 473 8.32 -12.69 8.21
N PRO A 474 7.78 -13.49 9.13
CA PRO A 474 8.25 -13.56 10.52
C PRO A 474 9.69 -14.08 10.72
N GLY A 475 10.35 -14.56 9.66
CA GLY A 475 11.75 -14.99 9.70
C GLY A 475 12.76 -13.82 9.63
N LEU A 476 12.29 -12.65 9.21
CA LEU A 476 13.09 -11.43 9.19
C LEU A 476 13.24 -10.84 10.59
N ASN A 477 14.43 -10.32 10.88
CA ASN A 477 14.65 -9.57 12.11
C ASN A 477 13.92 -8.21 12.08
N SER A 478 13.79 -7.55 13.24
CA SER A 478 13.04 -6.30 13.35
C SER A 478 13.60 -5.15 12.49
N LYS A 479 14.92 -5.13 12.22
CA LYS A 479 15.54 -4.10 11.37
C LYS A 479 15.29 -4.39 9.88
N GLU A 480 15.39 -5.65 9.45
CA GLU A 480 15.03 -6.08 8.09
C GLU A 480 13.55 -5.77 7.80
N ARG A 481 12.64 -6.13 8.71
CA ARG A 481 11.20 -5.82 8.58
C ARG A 481 10.96 -4.32 8.47
N GLY A 482 11.53 -3.53 9.39
CA GLY A 482 11.40 -2.08 9.36
C GLY A 482 11.94 -1.45 8.07
N ALA A 483 13.05 -1.96 7.52
CA ALA A 483 13.59 -1.48 6.25
C ALA A 483 12.63 -1.74 5.07
N VAL A 484 12.09 -2.96 4.97
CA VAL A 484 11.11 -3.31 3.93
C VAL A 484 9.87 -2.43 4.03
N GLU A 485 9.34 -2.24 5.24
CA GLU A 485 8.17 -1.40 5.50
C GLU A 485 8.39 0.07 5.11
N ILE A 486 9.55 0.64 5.47
CA ILE A 486 9.91 2.03 5.13
C ILE A 486 10.09 2.19 3.62
N LEU A 487 10.80 1.26 2.97
CA LEU A 487 11.08 1.34 1.54
C LEU A 487 9.82 1.13 0.68
N PHE A 488 8.89 0.27 1.10
CA PHE A 488 7.60 0.15 0.42
C PHE A 488 6.75 1.40 0.57
N ARG A 489 6.63 1.94 1.81
CA ARG A 489 5.84 3.14 2.09
C ARG A 489 6.36 4.40 1.41
N SER A 490 7.68 4.51 1.25
CA SER A 490 8.31 5.64 0.56
C SER A 490 8.19 5.54 -0.96
N GLY A 491 7.68 4.43 -1.50
CA GLY A 491 7.55 4.19 -2.94
C GLY A 491 8.84 3.67 -3.61
N HIS A 492 9.85 3.28 -2.83
CA HIS A 492 11.05 2.68 -3.38
C HIS A 492 10.81 1.24 -3.85
N LEU A 493 10.00 0.47 -3.12
CA LEU A 493 9.58 -0.88 -3.53
C LEU A 493 8.25 -0.81 -4.27
N ALA A 494 8.18 -1.47 -5.42
CA ALA A 494 6.99 -1.57 -6.23
C ALA A 494 6.21 -2.86 -5.96
N VAL A 495 6.89 -3.95 -5.60
CA VAL A 495 6.27 -5.25 -5.31
C VAL A 495 6.81 -5.81 -4.01
N LEU A 496 5.91 -6.30 -3.15
CA LEU A 496 6.24 -6.90 -1.88
C LEU A 496 5.61 -8.29 -1.74
N PHE A 497 6.43 -9.31 -1.52
CA PHE A 497 5.96 -10.67 -1.22
C PHE A 497 5.85 -10.87 0.28
N SER A 498 4.67 -11.20 0.81
CA SER A 498 4.50 -11.26 2.25
C SER A 498 3.63 -12.39 2.77
N THR A 499 3.91 -12.86 3.98
CA THR A 499 2.95 -13.66 4.74
C THR A 499 1.85 -12.77 5.34
N SER A 500 0.83 -13.39 5.93
CA SER A 500 -0.26 -12.71 6.66
C SER A 500 0.20 -11.70 7.72
N THR A 501 1.45 -11.77 8.20
CA THR A 501 2.02 -10.81 9.16
C THR A 501 1.98 -9.34 8.74
N LEU A 502 2.00 -9.05 7.44
CA LEU A 502 1.92 -7.67 6.94
C LEU A 502 0.48 -7.17 6.84
N ALA A 503 -0.50 -8.07 6.82
CA ALA A 503 -1.92 -7.72 6.70
C ALA A 503 -2.51 -7.09 7.97
N LEU A 504 -1.77 -7.11 9.09
CA LEU A 504 -2.21 -6.56 10.38
C LEU A 504 -1.92 -5.05 10.47
N GLY A 505 -2.84 -4.24 9.93
CA GLY A 505 -2.99 -2.80 10.21
C GLY A 505 -1.89 -1.85 9.73
N ILE A 506 -0.78 -2.35 9.17
CA ILE A 506 0.30 -1.47 8.65
C ILE A 506 -0.19 -0.76 7.39
N ASN A 507 -0.11 0.58 7.39
CA ASN A 507 -0.50 1.36 6.21
C ASN A 507 0.52 1.17 5.09
N MET A 508 0.12 0.39 4.08
CA MET A 508 0.88 0.12 2.87
C MET A 508 0.12 0.67 1.65
N PRO A 509 0.53 1.82 1.10
CA PRO A 509 -0.21 2.49 0.04
C PRO A 509 -0.06 1.75 -1.31
N CYS A 510 -0.89 0.75 -1.55
CA CYS A 510 -1.02 0.08 -2.84
C CYS A 510 -1.93 0.88 -3.80
N LYS A 511 -1.84 0.61 -5.11
CA LYS A 511 -2.88 1.08 -6.03
C LYS A 511 -4.15 0.27 -5.78
N THR A 512 -5.24 0.97 -5.43
CA THR A 512 -6.60 0.42 -5.36
C THR A 512 -7.33 0.72 -6.65
#